data_AF-A0A2P5WCH5-F1
#
_entry.id   AF-A0A2P5WCH5-F1
#
_cell.length_a   1.000
_cell.length_b   1.000
_cell.length_c   1.000
_cell.angle_alpha   90.00
_cell.angle_beta   90.00
_cell.angle_gamma   90.00
#
_symmetry.space_group_name_H-M   'P 1'
#
loop_
_entity.id
_entity.type
_entity.pdbx_description
1 polymer ?
#
loop_
_entity_poly.entity_id
_entity_poly.type
_entity_poly.pdbx_seq_one_letter_code
_entity_poly.pdbx_strand_id
1 'polypeptide(L)'
;MSVNNNNPPKSIGASSSPFGNASQAQTQAQLSAAHLQAQGLSLNQAQNAGIGNLGTSSPSMSTPGSATAKRILQRPPMRPPGVPVTNTMSPLRTMDLTTAARKKKQKLPEKQLQDRVAAILPESALYTQLLEFEARVDAALTRKKVDIQEALKNPPCVQKTLRIYVFNTFANQMQTIPKKPNAEPPTWTLKIIGRILEDGVDPDQPAFVQKTNPLYPKFSSFFKRVTISLDQRLYPENHIIIWEQARSPAPHEGFDVKRKGDKEFTVNIRLEMNYAPEKFKLSSALVEVLGIEVDTRPRIIAAIWHYVKARKLQNPNDPSCFNCDAQLMKVFGEEKVKFTMVSQKISQHLSSPPPIHLEHKIKLSGNNPAGSACYDVLVDVPLPIQRDLSALLANAEKSKEIEQCDEAICVAIRKIHEHRRRRAFFLGFSQSPVEFINALIESQSRDLKLASGEASRSSERERRSDFFNQPWVEDAVIRYLNRKPGAGGSDAPGST
;
A
#
# COMPACT_ATOMS: atom_id res chain seq x y z
N MET A 1 -5.10 -59.95 72.32
CA MET A 1 -5.89 -61.02 71.66
C MET A 1 -5.52 -60.94 70.18
N SER A 2 -4.44 -61.60 69.73
CA SER A 2 -4.35 -63.02 69.35
C SER A 2 -5.19 -63.33 68.09
N VAL A 3 -4.78 -63.92 66.97
CA VAL A 3 -3.53 -64.26 66.23
C VAL A 3 -4.01 -64.65 64.81
N ASN A 4 -3.18 -64.48 63.76
CA ASN A 4 -3.09 -65.32 62.53
C ASN A 4 -4.26 -65.28 61.50
N ASN A 5 -4.11 -65.49 60.17
CA ASN A 5 -3.00 -65.98 59.33
C ASN A 5 -3.27 -65.66 57.82
N ASN A 6 -2.25 -65.92 56.97
CA ASN A 6 -2.30 -66.23 55.51
C ASN A 6 -2.16 -65.12 54.44
N ASN A 7 -0.90 -64.66 54.21
CA ASN A 7 0.04 -64.95 53.09
C ASN A 7 -0.41 -64.94 51.58
N PRO A 8 0.52 -64.87 50.58
CA PRO A 8 0.82 -63.71 49.71
C PRO A 8 0.64 -64.03 48.20
N PRO A 9 1.13 -63.27 47.18
CA PRO A 9 2.55 -63.37 46.75
C PRO A 9 3.20 -62.20 45.94
N LYS A 10 4.55 -62.27 45.89
CA LYS A 10 5.51 -62.07 44.78
C LYS A 10 5.82 -60.69 44.12
N SER A 11 7.13 -60.50 43.94
CA SER A 11 7.91 -59.38 43.43
C SER A 11 8.46 -59.60 42.01
N ILE A 12 9.12 -58.54 41.47
CA ILE A 12 10.05 -58.47 40.31
C ILE A 12 9.30 -58.27 38.97
N GLY A 13 9.53 -57.26 38.11
CA GLY A 13 10.61 -56.28 37.95
C GLY A 13 11.31 -56.51 36.59
N ALA A 14 11.04 -55.69 35.55
CA ALA A 14 11.98 -55.30 34.49
C ALA A 14 11.34 -54.46 33.35
N SER A 15 12.18 -53.54 32.87
CA SER A 15 12.17 -52.58 31.75
C SER A 15 11.69 -53.02 30.34
N SER A 16 11.13 -52.08 29.57
CA SER A 16 11.62 -51.62 28.22
C SER A 16 10.59 -50.72 27.48
N SER A 17 11.00 -49.52 27.03
CA SER A 17 10.27 -48.56 26.14
C SER A 17 10.30 -49.01 24.65
N PRO A 18 9.78 -48.29 23.61
CA PRO A 18 8.90 -47.09 23.48
C PRO A 18 7.79 -47.20 22.36
N PHE A 19 7.01 -46.12 22.14
CA PHE A 19 6.06 -45.79 21.02
C PHE A 19 4.53 -45.97 21.23
N GLY A 20 3.77 -44.88 20.95
CA GLY A 20 2.30 -44.84 20.83
C GLY A 20 1.68 -43.49 21.22
N ASN A 21 1.94 -42.39 20.50
CA ASN A 21 1.09 -41.75 19.48
C ASN A 21 -0.29 -41.19 19.90
N ALA A 22 -0.40 -39.86 19.72
CA ALA A 22 -1.42 -39.20 18.88
C ALA A 22 -2.90 -39.22 19.30
N SER A 23 -3.25 -38.54 20.41
CA SER A 23 -4.66 -38.31 20.78
C SER A 23 -5.00 -36.87 21.21
N GLN A 24 -4.12 -35.88 20.99
CA GLN A 24 -4.43 -34.45 21.24
C GLN A 24 -4.53 -33.57 19.98
N ALA A 25 -4.38 -34.14 18.78
CA ALA A 25 -4.48 -33.39 17.52
C ALA A 25 -5.90 -33.40 16.90
N GLN A 26 -6.84 -34.20 17.39
CA GLN A 26 -8.18 -34.33 16.80
C GLN A 26 -9.22 -33.36 17.36
N THR A 27 -8.98 -32.70 18.49
CA THR A 27 -9.98 -31.81 19.12
C THR A 27 -9.87 -30.34 18.66
N GLN A 28 -8.79 -29.95 17.97
CA GLN A 28 -8.60 -28.57 17.49
C GLN A 28 -8.96 -28.37 15.99
N ALA A 29 -9.17 -29.46 15.25
CA ALA A 29 -9.57 -29.43 13.83
C ALA A 29 -11.09 -29.36 13.61
N GLN A 30 -11.91 -29.63 14.63
CA GLN A 30 -13.38 -29.63 14.50
C GLN A 30 -14.07 -28.30 14.86
N LEU A 31 -13.39 -27.37 15.54
CA LEU A 31 -13.97 -26.05 15.86
C LEU A 31 -13.65 -24.97 14.81
N SER A 32 -12.65 -25.19 13.94
CA SER A 32 -12.33 -24.32 12.80
C SER A 32 -13.20 -24.58 11.56
N ALA A 33 -13.90 -25.72 11.51
CA ALA A 33 -14.77 -26.10 10.39
C ALA A 33 -16.19 -25.53 10.45
N ALA A 34 -16.66 -25.05 11.62
CA ALA A 34 -18.06 -24.60 11.80
C ALA A 34 -18.30 -23.10 11.56
N HIS A 35 -17.25 -22.26 11.47
CA HIS A 35 -17.43 -20.79 11.34
C HIS A 35 -17.26 -20.25 9.91
N LEU A 36 -16.83 -21.09 8.96
CA LEU A 36 -16.62 -20.72 7.56
C LEU A 36 -17.81 -21.04 6.64
N GLN A 37 -18.95 -21.51 7.18
CA GLN A 37 -20.11 -21.98 6.41
C GLN A 37 -21.40 -21.17 6.59
N ALA A 38 -21.41 -20.07 7.35
CA ALA A 38 -22.59 -19.22 7.49
C ALA A 38 -22.33 -17.82 6.93
N GLN A 39 -23.12 -17.47 5.89
CA GLN A 39 -23.31 -16.13 5.31
C GLN A 39 -22.46 -15.75 4.09
N GLY A 40 -22.42 -16.67 3.12
CA GLY A 40 -22.48 -16.30 1.71
C GLY A 40 -23.89 -16.54 1.16
N LEU A 41 -24.50 -15.48 0.61
CA LEU A 41 -25.49 -15.51 -0.48
C LEU A 41 -26.88 -16.16 -0.23
N SER A 42 -27.89 -15.31 0.05
CA SER A 42 -29.24 -15.48 -0.52
C SER A 42 -30.09 -14.21 -0.35
N LEU A 43 -30.30 -13.46 -1.43
CA LEU A 43 -31.63 -13.08 -1.96
C LEU A 43 -31.47 -12.12 -3.15
N ASN A 44 -31.80 -12.62 -4.35
CA ASN A 44 -32.16 -11.77 -5.48
C ASN A 44 -33.12 -12.57 -6.38
N GLN A 45 -34.42 -12.32 -6.24
CA GLN A 45 -35.41 -12.67 -7.26
C GLN A 45 -36.75 -11.94 -7.04
N ALA A 46 -37.08 -11.01 -7.93
CA ALA A 46 -38.43 -10.66 -8.39
C ALA A 46 -38.26 -9.59 -9.48
N GLN A 47 -38.23 -9.97 -10.76
CA GLN A 47 -39.36 -10.03 -11.70
C GLN A 47 -39.91 -8.66 -12.14
N ASN A 48 -39.82 -8.48 -13.45
CA ASN A 48 -40.25 -7.36 -14.26
C ASN A 48 -41.64 -7.69 -14.85
N ALA A 49 -42.65 -6.86 -14.63
CA ALA A 49 -43.91 -6.85 -15.39
C ALA A 49 -44.55 -5.46 -15.26
N GLY A 50 -44.97 -4.88 -16.38
CA GLY A 50 -45.36 -3.47 -16.49
C GLY A 50 -46.84 -3.15 -16.30
N ILE A 51 -47.18 -1.99 -16.89
CA ILE A 51 -48.50 -1.35 -17.09
C ILE A 51 -48.87 -0.29 -16.03
N GLY A 52 -49.26 0.90 -16.51
CA GLY A 52 -50.23 1.75 -15.79
C GLY A 52 -49.99 3.25 -15.81
N ASN A 53 -50.24 3.88 -16.95
CA ASN A 53 -50.39 5.33 -17.13
C ASN A 53 -51.68 5.84 -16.45
N LEU A 54 -51.65 6.99 -15.76
CA LEU A 54 -52.76 7.92 -15.41
C LEU A 54 -52.11 9.05 -14.58
N GLY A 55 -52.11 10.35 -14.91
CA GLY A 55 -53.06 11.16 -15.66
C GLY A 55 -53.72 12.17 -14.70
N THR A 56 -53.73 13.46 -15.10
CA THR A 56 -54.45 14.66 -14.60
C THR A 56 -53.63 15.68 -13.79
N SER A 57 -53.20 16.85 -14.30
CA SER A 57 -53.87 18.05 -14.90
C SER A 57 -54.64 18.88 -13.86
N SER A 58 -54.29 20.14 -13.55
CA SER A 58 -54.65 21.39 -14.31
C SER A 58 -54.45 22.62 -13.37
N PRO A 59 -54.73 23.89 -13.76
CA PRO A 59 -54.36 24.64 -14.97
C PRO A 59 -53.85 26.08 -14.69
N SER A 60 -53.46 26.75 -15.77
CA SER A 60 -53.02 28.15 -15.90
C SER A 60 -54.11 29.10 -16.43
N MET A 61 -54.05 30.40 -16.09
CA MET A 61 -54.60 31.60 -16.80
C MET A 61 -54.09 32.86 -16.04
N SER A 62 -53.79 34.07 -16.55
CA SER A 62 -53.76 34.72 -17.87
C SER A 62 -53.10 36.14 -17.69
N THR A 63 -52.49 36.67 -18.76
CA THR A 63 -51.84 38.01 -18.99
C THR A 63 -52.84 39.21 -18.95
N PRO A 64 -52.49 40.53 -19.16
CA PRO A 64 -51.35 41.20 -19.87
C PRO A 64 -50.78 42.46 -19.12
N GLY A 65 -49.81 43.28 -19.54
CA GLY A 65 -48.91 43.46 -20.70
C GLY A 65 -48.23 44.85 -20.57
N SER A 66 -47.04 45.08 -21.13
CA SER A 66 -46.59 46.30 -21.85
C SER A 66 -45.06 46.40 -21.95
N ALA A 67 -44.61 46.97 -23.07
CA ALA A 67 -43.29 46.94 -23.70
C ALA A 67 -42.22 47.84 -23.01
N THR A 68 -40.90 47.65 -23.19
CA THR A 68 -40.16 48.14 -24.37
C THR A 68 -38.68 47.68 -24.41
N ALA A 69 -38.31 47.08 -25.56
CA ALA A 69 -37.10 47.19 -26.43
C ALA A 69 -35.75 47.72 -25.85
N LYS A 70 -34.53 47.25 -26.19
CA LYS A 70 -33.88 46.78 -27.45
C LYS A 70 -32.63 45.93 -27.11
N ARG A 71 -32.43 44.73 -27.66
CA ARG A 71 -31.78 44.31 -28.94
C ARG A 71 -30.24 44.14 -28.89
N ILE A 72 -29.88 42.89 -29.22
CA ILE A 72 -28.60 42.18 -29.33
C ILE A 72 -27.78 42.60 -30.57
N LEU A 73 -26.45 42.41 -30.56
CA LEU A 73 -25.70 41.92 -31.73
C LEU A 73 -24.39 41.20 -31.37
N GLN A 74 -24.13 40.09 -32.10
CA GLN A 74 -23.02 39.14 -31.96
C GLN A 74 -22.05 39.20 -33.17
N ARG A 75 -20.86 38.57 -32.98
CA ARG A 75 -19.90 37.91 -33.94
C ARG A 75 -18.82 38.77 -34.64
N PRO A 76 -17.72 38.20 -35.23
CA PRO A 76 -16.84 37.02 -34.90
C PRO A 76 -15.30 37.32 -35.16
N PRO A 77 -14.34 36.33 -35.25
CA PRO A 77 -12.88 36.50 -34.98
C PRO A 77 -11.92 36.42 -36.21
N MET A 78 -10.60 36.73 -36.04
CA MET A 78 -9.46 36.32 -36.92
C MET A 78 -8.07 36.29 -36.21
N ARG A 79 -7.11 35.51 -36.78
CA ARG A 79 -5.65 35.27 -36.47
C ARG A 79 -4.83 35.65 -37.76
N PRO A 80 -3.48 35.51 -37.95
CA PRO A 80 -2.25 35.14 -37.15
C PRO A 80 -0.99 36.01 -37.52
N PRO A 81 0.31 35.57 -37.65
CA PRO A 81 1.27 34.69 -36.91
C PRO A 81 2.69 35.34 -36.62
N GLY A 82 3.62 34.65 -35.91
CA GLY A 82 5.08 34.95 -35.95
C GLY A 82 5.94 34.25 -34.85
N VAL A 83 7.04 33.59 -35.24
CA VAL A 83 8.00 32.77 -34.44
C VAL A 83 9.43 33.41 -34.40
N PRO A 84 10.49 32.76 -33.88
CA PRO A 84 11.03 32.75 -32.50
C PRO A 84 12.44 33.40 -32.43
N VAL A 85 13.18 33.34 -31.30
CA VAL A 85 14.66 33.16 -31.21
C VAL A 85 15.17 33.32 -29.75
N THR A 86 16.22 32.54 -29.50
CA THR A 86 17.06 32.26 -28.33
C THR A 86 17.73 33.43 -27.60
N ASN A 87 18.03 33.26 -26.29
CA ASN A 87 19.26 33.75 -25.62
C ASN A 87 19.33 33.25 -24.16
N THR A 88 20.32 32.42 -23.80
CA THR A 88 21.63 32.71 -23.18
C THR A 88 21.61 32.99 -21.67
N MET A 89 22.50 32.28 -20.96
CA MET A 89 22.74 32.35 -19.52
C MET A 89 23.34 33.69 -19.09
N SER A 90 23.03 34.14 -17.87
CA SER A 90 24.02 34.53 -16.84
C SER A 90 23.38 34.91 -15.49
N PRO A 91 24.13 34.82 -14.37
CA PRO A 91 23.61 34.61 -13.02
C PRO A 91 23.73 35.87 -12.14
N LEU A 92 22.81 36.06 -11.20
CA LEU A 92 23.08 36.75 -9.93
C LEU A 92 21.93 36.47 -8.95
N ARG A 93 22.23 35.65 -7.95
CA ARG A 93 21.35 35.38 -6.81
C ARG A 93 21.46 36.53 -5.82
N THR A 94 20.38 37.26 -5.63
CA THR A 94 20.12 38.02 -4.40
C THR A 94 19.38 37.10 -3.42
N MET A 95 19.88 37.06 -2.19
CA MET A 95 19.32 36.33 -1.06
C MET A 95 17.89 36.80 -0.80
N ASP A 96 16.93 35.88 -0.81
CA ASP A 96 15.60 36.12 -0.26
C ASP A 96 15.45 35.34 1.04
N LEU A 97 15.21 36.08 2.12
CA LEU A 97 15.00 35.56 3.46
C LEU A 97 13.72 34.71 3.43
N THR A 98 13.87 33.39 3.50
CA THR A 98 12.77 32.45 3.66
C THR A 98 11.94 32.84 4.89
N THR A 99 10.74 33.37 4.65
CA THR A 99 9.73 33.52 5.70
C THR A 99 9.28 32.14 6.11
N ALA A 100 9.65 31.76 7.33
CA ALA A 100 9.25 30.51 7.95
C ALA A 100 7.72 30.33 7.87
N ALA A 101 7.29 29.24 7.25
CA ALA A 101 5.90 28.83 7.19
C ALA A 101 5.31 28.84 8.61
N ARG A 102 4.39 29.79 8.85
CA ARG A 102 3.64 29.85 10.09
C ARG A 102 2.93 28.51 10.29
N LYS A 103 3.35 27.78 11.32
CA LYS A 103 2.66 26.58 11.81
C LYS A 103 1.17 26.89 11.86
N LYS A 104 0.39 26.15 11.07
CA LYS A 104 -1.07 26.18 11.06
C LYS A 104 -1.52 25.97 12.50
N LYS A 105 -2.02 27.02 13.15
CA LYS A 105 -2.63 26.96 14.49
C LYS A 105 -3.66 25.83 14.43
N GLN A 106 -3.48 24.80 15.25
CA GLN A 106 -4.38 23.66 15.31
C GLN A 106 -5.78 24.18 15.61
N LYS A 107 -6.68 24.14 14.61
CA LYS A 107 -8.10 24.41 14.80
C LYS A 107 -8.58 23.42 15.86
N LEU A 108 -9.31 23.91 16.88
CA LEU A 108 -10.03 23.03 17.80
C LEU A 108 -10.86 22.03 16.97
N PRO A 109 -10.99 20.76 17.37
CA PRO A 109 -11.76 19.78 16.61
C PRO A 109 -13.19 20.30 16.44
N GLU A 110 -13.55 20.78 15.24
CA GLU A 110 -14.85 21.40 14.96
C GLU A 110 -16.02 20.41 15.12
N LYS A 111 -15.71 19.11 15.23
CA LYS A 111 -16.66 18.02 15.48
C LYS A 111 -16.95 17.76 16.97
N GLN A 112 -16.19 18.30 17.93
CA GLN A 112 -16.40 17.97 19.36
C GLN A 112 -17.46 18.89 20.00
N LEU A 113 -18.53 18.31 20.56
CA LEU A 113 -19.46 19.05 21.43
C LEU A 113 -18.78 19.40 22.76
N GLN A 114 -18.89 20.65 23.20
CA GLN A 114 -18.37 21.07 24.50
C GLN A 114 -19.12 20.39 25.66
N ASP A 115 -18.44 20.05 26.75
CA ASP A 115 -19.00 19.39 27.95
C ASP A 115 -20.26 20.06 28.52
N ARG A 116 -20.34 21.39 28.41
CA ARG A 116 -21.49 22.18 28.86
C ARG A 116 -22.73 22.06 27.96
N VAL A 117 -22.59 21.63 26.70
CA VAL A 117 -23.69 21.18 25.84
C VAL A 117 -24.09 19.77 26.26
N ALA A 118 -23.10 18.94 26.59
CA ALA A 118 -23.33 17.54 26.92
C ALA A 118 -24.16 17.35 28.20
N ALA A 119 -23.98 18.23 29.18
CA ALA A 119 -24.77 18.26 30.41
C ALA A 119 -26.26 18.61 30.22
N ILE A 120 -26.64 19.23 29.09
CA ILE A 120 -28.01 19.73 28.85
C ILE A 120 -28.80 18.76 27.95
N LEU A 121 -28.11 18.01 27.09
CA LEU A 121 -28.72 17.10 26.12
C LEU A 121 -28.20 15.67 26.36
N PRO A 122 -29.00 14.74 26.92
CA PRO A 122 -28.55 13.37 27.18
C PRO A 122 -28.11 12.63 25.91
N GLU A 123 -28.67 12.95 24.75
CA GLU A 123 -28.31 12.38 23.44
C GLU A 123 -26.92 12.82 22.95
N SER A 124 -26.32 13.85 23.56
CA SER A 124 -24.95 14.26 23.25
C SER A 124 -23.91 13.18 23.58
N ALA A 125 -24.19 12.34 24.58
CA ALA A 125 -23.33 11.21 24.94
C ALA A 125 -23.30 10.16 23.82
N LEU A 126 -24.43 9.92 23.15
CA LEU A 126 -24.49 9.04 21.99
C LEU A 126 -23.66 9.59 20.83
N TYR A 127 -23.70 10.90 20.59
CA TYR A 127 -22.86 11.53 19.57
C TYR A 127 -21.36 11.38 19.87
N THR A 128 -20.94 11.57 21.13
CA THR A 128 -19.55 11.32 21.53
C THR A 128 -19.16 9.85 21.35
N GLN A 129 -20.03 8.90 21.71
CA GLN A 129 -19.79 7.47 21.46
C GLN A 129 -19.67 7.14 19.97
N LEU A 130 -20.49 7.77 19.12
CA LEU A 130 -20.41 7.63 17.66
C LEU A 130 -19.08 8.17 17.11
N LEU A 131 -18.60 9.32 17.60
CA LEU A 131 -17.28 9.85 17.22
C LEU A 131 -16.14 8.92 17.65
N GLU A 132 -16.20 8.34 18.84
CA GLU A 132 -15.20 7.36 19.30
C GLU A 132 -15.26 6.07 18.49
N PHE A 133 -16.46 5.63 18.09
CA PHE A 133 -16.63 4.48 17.21
C PHE A 133 -16.09 4.76 15.80
N GLU A 134 -16.43 5.92 15.20
CA GLU A 134 -15.89 6.40 13.92
C GLU A 134 -14.36 6.40 13.95
N ALA A 135 -13.74 7.01 14.98
CA ALA A 135 -12.29 7.05 15.13
C ALA A 135 -11.65 5.64 15.18
N ARG A 136 -12.32 4.67 15.82
CA ARG A 136 -11.86 3.26 15.84
C ARG A 136 -11.98 2.60 14.48
N VAL A 137 -13.08 2.84 13.75
CA VAL A 137 -13.29 2.33 12.40
C VAL A 137 -12.26 2.92 11.44
N ASP A 138 -12.03 4.23 11.48
CA ASP A 138 -11.03 4.93 10.65
C ASP A 138 -9.61 4.42 10.92
N ALA A 139 -9.26 4.22 12.18
CA ALA A 139 -7.97 3.65 12.56
C ALA A 139 -7.81 2.22 12.01
N ALA A 140 -8.85 1.39 12.13
CA ALA A 140 -8.84 0.02 11.59
C ALA A 140 -8.75 0.00 10.06
N LEU A 141 -9.51 0.87 9.38
CA LEU A 141 -9.49 1.01 7.93
C LEU A 141 -8.13 1.50 7.43
N THR A 142 -7.56 2.53 8.08
CA THR A 142 -6.24 3.07 7.74
C THR A 142 -5.16 2.02 7.92
N ARG A 143 -5.19 1.28 9.04
CA ARG A 143 -4.28 0.16 9.27
C ARG A 143 -4.42 -0.90 8.18
N LYS A 144 -5.65 -1.28 7.84
CA LYS A 144 -5.90 -2.28 6.79
C LYS A 144 -5.47 -1.79 5.41
N LYS A 145 -5.61 -0.49 5.11
CA LYS A 145 -5.12 0.14 3.88
C LYS A 145 -3.60 -0.03 3.77
N VAL A 146 -2.87 0.22 4.85
CA VAL A 146 -1.41 0.01 4.91
C VAL A 146 -1.06 -1.46 4.72
N ASP A 147 -1.74 -2.38 5.41
CA ASP A 147 -1.52 -3.82 5.25
C ASP A 147 -1.74 -4.29 3.80
N ILE A 148 -2.77 -3.76 3.12
CA ILE A 148 -3.05 -4.06 1.71
C ILE A 148 -1.97 -3.49 0.80
N GLN A 149 -1.51 -2.26 1.04
CA GLN A 149 -0.41 -1.66 0.28
C GLN A 149 0.90 -2.44 0.43
N GLU A 150 1.22 -2.90 1.64
CA GLU A 150 2.36 -3.77 1.94
C GLU A 150 2.26 -5.11 1.18
N ALA A 151 1.07 -5.74 1.21
CA ALA A 151 0.81 -6.99 0.51
C ALA A 151 0.86 -6.86 -1.02
N LEU A 152 0.50 -5.70 -1.58
CA LEU A 152 0.65 -5.42 -3.01
C LEU A 152 2.11 -5.19 -3.42
N LYS A 153 2.92 -4.61 -2.52
CA LYS A 153 4.36 -4.41 -2.75
C LYS A 153 5.12 -5.74 -2.70
N ASN A 154 4.76 -6.62 -1.77
CA ASN A 154 5.36 -7.94 -1.60
C ASN A 154 4.27 -9.01 -1.77
N PRO A 155 3.87 -9.32 -3.02
CA PRO A 155 2.76 -10.21 -3.27
C PRO A 155 3.01 -11.60 -2.68
N PRO A 156 2.04 -12.17 -1.93
CA PRO A 156 2.15 -13.55 -1.49
C PRO A 156 2.14 -14.47 -2.72
N CYS A 157 3.08 -15.41 -2.75
CA CYS A 157 3.19 -16.40 -3.80
C CYS A 157 2.90 -17.80 -3.27
N VAL A 158 2.32 -18.64 -4.14
CA VAL A 158 2.15 -20.08 -3.92
C VAL A 158 3.05 -20.84 -4.89
N GLN A 159 3.67 -21.92 -4.44
CA GLN A 159 4.43 -22.79 -5.32
C GLN A 159 3.47 -23.61 -6.19
N LYS A 160 3.73 -23.60 -7.49
CA LYS A 160 3.01 -24.40 -8.48
C LYS A 160 3.98 -25.07 -9.44
N THR A 161 3.53 -26.14 -10.09
CA THR A 161 4.33 -26.86 -11.08
C THR A 161 4.11 -26.23 -12.46
N LEU A 162 5.16 -25.66 -13.02
CA LEU A 162 5.23 -25.27 -14.43
C LEU A 162 5.71 -26.47 -15.24
N ARG A 163 4.82 -27.04 -16.05
CA ARG A 163 5.15 -28.08 -17.03
C ARG A 163 5.57 -27.45 -18.35
N ILE A 164 6.79 -27.75 -18.77
CA ILE A 164 7.42 -27.26 -20.00
C ILE A 164 7.37 -28.37 -21.04
N TYR A 165 6.66 -28.13 -22.13
CA TYR A 165 6.57 -28.98 -23.30
C TYR A 165 7.59 -28.54 -24.34
N VAL A 166 8.44 -29.46 -24.76
CA VAL A 166 9.38 -29.26 -25.85
C VAL A 166 9.10 -30.29 -26.94
N PHE A 167 8.78 -29.78 -28.13
CA PHE A 167 8.47 -30.60 -29.29
C PHE A 167 8.85 -29.86 -30.57
N ASN A 168 8.96 -30.56 -31.69
CA ASN A 168 9.24 -29.94 -32.97
C ASN A 168 8.24 -30.37 -34.04
N THR A 169 7.93 -29.49 -34.97
CA THR A 169 7.15 -29.79 -36.18
C THR A 169 8.03 -29.62 -37.40
N PHE A 170 7.76 -30.35 -38.48
CA PHE A 170 8.52 -30.21 -39.73
C PHE A 170 7.59 -30.14 -40.95
N ALA A 171 8.06 -29.51 -42.02
CA ALA A 171 7.33 -29.34 -43.28
C ALA A 171 8.28 -29.47 -44.47
N ASN A 172 7.75 -29.90 -45.61
CA ASN A 172 8.47 -30.01 -46.89
C ASN A 172 9.74 -30.89 -46.84
N GLN A 173 9.77 -31.90 -45.95
CA GLN A 173 10.90 -32.84 -45.81
C GLN A 173 10.94 -33.91 -46.92
N MET A 174 9.78 -34.22 -47.52
CA MET A 174 9.66 -35.22 -48.58
C MET A 174 9.82 -34.54 -49.95
N GLN A 175 10.92 -34.82 -50.67
CA GLN A 175 11.08 -34.37 -52.06
C GLN A 175 10.29 -35.29 -53.00
N THR A 176 9.04 -34.94 -53.33
CA THR A 176 8.32 -35.60 -54.43
C THR A 176 8.82 -35.09 -55.78
N ILE A 177 9.31 -35.98 -56.64
CA ILE A 177 9.61 -35.70 -58.06
C ILE A 177 8.26 -35.69 -58.81
N PRO A 178 7.93 -34.68 -59.65
CA PRO A 178 8.78 -33.64 -60.22
C PRO A 178 8.91 -32.40 -59.32
N LYS A 179 10.11 -31.82 -59.28
CA LYS A 179 10.40 -30.55 -58.59
C LYS A 179 9.59 -29.43 -59.23
N LYS A 180 8.47 -29.04 -58.60
CA LYS A 180 7.81 -27.78 -58.91
C LYS A 180 8.82 -26.63 -58.70
N PRO A 181 8.94 -25.67 -59.62
CA PRO A 181 9.94 -24.60 -59.54
C PRO A 181 9.75 -23.63 -58.34
N ASN A 182 8.62 -23.72 -57.63
CA ASN A 182 8.28 -22.91 -56.46
C ASN A 182 8.09 -23.73 -55.16
N ALA A 183 8.72 -24.89 -55.03
CA ALA A 183 8.62 -25.68 -53.80
C ALA A 183 9.33 -24.97 -52.62
N GLU A 184 8.61 -24.74 -51.52
CA GLU A 184 9.18 -24.20 -50.30
C GLU A 184 10.29 -25.12 -49.75
N PRO A 185 11.39 -24.57 -49.21
CA PRO A 185 12.49 -25.37 -48.69
C PRO A 185 12.06 -26.21 -47.46
N PRO A 186 12.75 -27.33 -47.18
CA PRO A 186 12.52 -28.13 -45.98
C PRO A 186 12.74 -27.27 -44.74
N THR A 187 11.75 -27.27 -43.85
CA THR A 187 11.80 -26.49 -42.61
C THR A 187 11.42 -27.32 -41.41
N TRP A 188 11.91 -26.89 -40.26
CA TRP A 188 11.52 -27.38 -38.96
C TRP A 188 11.23 -26.19 -38.04
N THR A 189 10.34 -26.43 -37.08
CA THR A 189 9.96 -25.47 -36.05
C THR A 189 10.08 -26.15 -34.70
N LEU A 190 10.96 -25.67 -33.84
CA LEU A 190 11.00 -26.04 -32.43
C LEU A 190 9.99 -25.20 -31.67
N LYS A 191 9.19 -25.84 -30.82
CA LYS A 191 8.21 -25.19 -29.96
C LYS A 191 8.49 -25.50 -28.50
N ILE A 192 8.56 -24.45 -27.69
CA ILE A 192 8.74 -24.53 -26.23
C ILE A 192 7.54 -23.83 -25.61
N ILE A 193 6.66 -24.58 -24.94
CA ILE A 193 5.42 -24.06 -24.35
C ILE A 193 5.43 -24.44 -22.87
N GLY A 194 5.04 -23.52 -21.99
CA GLY A 194 4.87 -23.86 -20.57
C GLY A 194 3.47 -23.60 -20.06
N ARG A 195 3.05 -24.43 -19.10
CA ARG A 195 1.74 -24.34 -18.44
C ARG A 195 1.83 -24.62 -16.97
N ILE A 196 1.09 -23.87 -16.18
CA ILE A 196 0.95 -24.12 -14.76
C ILE A 196 -0.08 -25.25 -14.59
N LEU A 197 0.32 -26.31 -13.89
CA LEU A 197 -0.59 -27.39 -13.52
C LEU A 197 -1.42 -26.97 -12.31
N GLU A 198 -2.72 -27.25 -12.36
CA GLU A 198 -3.62 -27.10 -11.22
C GLU A 198 -3.71 -28.42 -10.45
N ASP A 199 -3.67 -28.34 -9.12
CA ASP A 199 -3.74 -29.52 -8.25
C ASP A 199 -5.13 -30.16 -8.38
N GLY A 200 -5.19 -31.42 -8.83
CA GLY A 200 -6.41 -32.22 -8.89
C GLY A 200 -7.03 -32.44 -10.28
N VAL A 201 -6.37 -32.03 -11.37
CA VAL A 201 -6.83 -32.29 -12.75
C VAL A 201 -5.88 -33.27 -13.46
N ASP A 202 -6.45 -34.35 -13.98
CA ASP A 202 -5.73 -35.41 -14.71
C ASP A 202 -5.14 -34.86 -16.04
N PRO A 203 -3.80 -34.91 -16.24
CA PRO A 203 -3.12 -34.28 -17.38
C PRO A 203 -3.37 -34.93 -18.75
N ASP A 204 -4.03 -36.07 -18.83
CA ASP A 204 -4.16 -36.87 -20.07
C ASP A 204 -5.40 -36.55 -20.94
N GLN A 205 -6.14 -35.47 -20.67
CA GLN A 205 -7.25 -35.06 -21.55
C GLN A 205 -6.78 -34.18 -22.75
N PRO A 206 -6.92 -34.67 -24.00
CA PRO A 206 -6.43 -33.97 -25.20
C PRO A 206 -7.21 -32.68 -25.55
N ALA A 207 -8.32 -32.39 -24.86
CA ALA A 207 -9.12 -31.19 -25.07
C ALA A 207 -8.62 -29.95 -24.29
N PHE A 208 -7.73 -30.13 -23.30
CA PHE A 208 -7.24 -29.04 -22.45
C PHE A 208 -5.92 -28.41 -22.93
N VAL A 209 -5.40 -28.86 -24.08
CA VAL A 209 -4.12 -28.39 -24.62
C VAL A 209 -4.20 -26.94 -25.17
N GLN A 210 -5.25 -26.16 -24.89
CA GLN A 210 -5.37 -24.78 -25.40
C GLN A 210 -5.91 -23.73 -24.42
N LYS A 211 -6.48 -24.08 -23.26
CA LYS A 211 -6.99 -23.06 -22.32
C LYS A 211 -5.91 -22.60 -21.35
N THR A 212 -5.26 -21.49 -21.66
CA THR A 212 -4.44 -20.74 -20.70
C THR A 212 -5.36 -19.99 -19.74
N ASN A 213 -5.11 -20.12 -18.44
CA ASN A 213 -5.87 -19.40 -17.42
C ASN A 213 -5.33 -17.94 -17.33
N PRO A 214 -6.11 -16.90 -17.68
CA PRO A 214 -5.65 -15.51 -17.67
C PRO A 214 -5.36 -14.96 -16.26
N LEU A 215 -5.62 -15.75 -15.22
CA LEU A 215 -5.25 -15.43 -13.85
C LEU A 215 -3.77 -15.66 -13.56
N TYR A 216 -3.07 -16.50 -14.35
CA TYR A 216 -1.67 -16.80 -14.11
C TYR A 216 -0.70 -15.99 -14.99
N PRO A 217 0.53 -15.76 -14.52
CA PRO A 217 1.59 -15.20 -15.34
C PRO A 217 1.88 -16.10 -16.55
N LYS A 218 2.20 -15.49 -17.69
CA LYS A 218 2.55 -16.23 -18.91
C LYS A 218 3.89 -16.95 -18.76
N PHE A 219 4.10 -18.01 -19.53
CA PHE A 219 5.34 -18.82 -19.51
C PHE A 219 6.64 -18.01 -19.47
N SER A 220 6.79 -17.01 -20.35
CA SER A 220 8.04 -16.25 -20.43
C SER A 220 8.30 -15.36 -19.21
N SER A 221 7.30 -15.09 -18.36
CA SER A 221 7.47 -14.25 -17.17
C SER A 221 8.33 -14.90 -16.08
N PHE A 222 8.41 -16.24 -16.10
CA PHE A 222 9.21 -17.05 -15.17
C PHE A 222 10.69 -17.12 -15.54
N PHE A 223 11.12 -16.57 -16.68
CA PHE A 223 12.49 -16.66 -17.16
C PHE A 223 13.06 -15.29 -17.50
N LYS A 224 14.28 -15.03 -17.03
CA LYS A 224 15.04 -13.82 -17.32
C LYS A 224 15.67 -13.91 -18.71
N ARG A 225 16.14 -15.11 -19.06
CA ARG A 225 16.82 -15.41 -20.32
C ARG A 225 16.55 -16.84 -20.78
N VAL A 226 16.32 -17.01 -22.07
CA VAL A 226 16.20 -18.31 -22.74
C VAL A 226 17.24 -18.35 -23.85
N THR A 227 18.09 -19.37 -23.85
CA THR A 227 19.12 -19.57 -24.87
C THR A 227 18.93 -20.91 -25.53
N ILE A 228 18.84 -20.91 -26.85
CA ILE A 228 18.67 -22.10 -27.68
C ILE A 228 19.92 -22.21 -28.55
N SER A 229 20.71 -23.26 -28.32
CA SER A 229 21.93 -23.56 -29.05
C SER A 229 21.70 -24.71 -30.01
N LEU A 230 21.81 -24.41 -31.30
CA LEU A 230 21.74 -25.32 -32.43
C LEU A 230 23.14 -25.86 -32.76
N ASP A 231 23.21 -26.88 -33.63
CA ASP A 231 24.48 -27.40 -34.12
C ASP A 231 25.21 -26.35 -34.99
N GLN A 232 26.40 -25.95 -34.53
CA GLN A 232 27.26 -24.97 -35.21
C GLN A 232 27.68 -25.43 -36.61
N ARG A 233 27.78 -26.73 -36.86
CA ARG A 233 28.13 -27.28 -38.18
C ARG A 233 27.01 -27.10 -39.19
N LEU A 234 25.76 -27.10 -38.73
CA LEU A 234 24.57 -26.93 -39.55
C LEU A 234 24.17 -25.45 -39.69
N TYR A 235 24.44 -24.63 -38.67
CA TYR A 235 24.06 -23.20 -38.63
C TYR A 235 25.21 -22.26 -38.19
N PRO A 236 26.31 -22.12 -38.96
CA PRO A 236 27.48 -21.35 -38.51
C PRO A 236 27.16 -19.91 -38.07
N GLU A 237 26.34 -19.21 -38.84
CA GLU A 237 25.99 -17.79 -38.65
C GLU A 237 25.00 -17.55 -37.50
N ASN A 238 24.07 -18.48 -37.25
CA ASN A 238 22.90 -18.25 -36.38
C ASN A 238 22.59 -19.48 -35.51
N HIS A 239 23.62 -20.12 -34.96
CA HIS A 239 23.48 -21.30 -34.10
C HIS A 239 23.01 -20.96 -32.68
N ILE A 240 23.09 -19.71 -32.22
CA ILE A 240 22.64 -19.31 -30.88
C ILE A 240 21.48 -18.34 -31.01
N ILE A 241 20.37 -18.65 -30.36
CA ILE A 241 19.18 -17.80 -30.30
C ILE A 241 18.98 -17.44 -28.83
N ILE A 242 18.95 -16.14 -28.54
CA ILE A 242 18.83 -15.62 -27.18
C ILE A 242 17.58 -14.75 -27.09
N TRP A 243 16.72 -15.07 -26.13
CA TRP A 243 15.62 -14.20 -25.70
C TRP A 243 15.91 -13.69 -24.28
N GLU A 244 15.77 -12.39 -24.06
CA GLU A 244 15.94 -11.75 -22.75
C GLU A 244 14.65 -11.00 -22.39
N GLN A 245 14.14 -11.23 -21.18
CA GLN A 245 12.92 -10.61 -20.70
C GLN A 245 13.00 -9.08 -20.69
N ALA A 246 14.15 -8.53 -20.28
CA ALA A 246 14.37 -7.08 -20.20
C ALA A 246 14.28 -6.35 -21.55
N ARG A 247 14.40 -7.08 -22.67
CA ARG A 247 14.28 -6.54 -24.04
C ARG A 247 12.92 -6.85 -24.66
N SER A 248 12.07 -7.63 -23.98
CA SER A 248 10.77 -8.04 -24.50
C SER A 248 9.69 -7.03 -24.11
N PRO A 249 8.87 -6.53 -25.06
CA PRO A 249 7.82 -5.57 -24.76
C PRO A 249 6.64 -6.18 -24.00
N ALA A 250 6.43 -7.49 -24.13
CA ALA A 250 5.36 -8.21 -23.46
C ALA A 250 5.79 -9.65 -23.11
N PRO A 251 5.14 -10.29 -22.13
CA PRO A 251 5.28 -11.72 -21.89
C PRO A 251 4.60 -12.59 -22.97
N HIS A 252 5.15 -13.78 -23.19
CA HIS A 252 4.74 -14.77 -24.18
C HIS A 252 4.39 -16.12 -23.53
N GLU A 253 3.50 -16.89 -24.15
CA GLU A 253 3.08 -18.24 -23.70
C GLU A 253 4.07 -19.35 -24.08
N GLY A 254 4.98 -19.06 -25.01
CA GLY A 254 5.92 -20.02 -25.56
C GLY A 254 6.84 -19.37 -26.59
N PHE A 255 7.80 -20.15 -27.05
CA PHE A 255 8.77 -19.76 -28.07
C PHE A 255 8.70 -20.72 -29.25
N ASP A 256 8.53 -20.16 -30.45
CA ASP A 256 8.54 -20.89 -31.71
C ASP A 256 9.76 -20.47 -32.53
N VAL A 257 10.67 -21.40 -32.78
CA VAL A 257 11.89 -21.18 -33.59
C VAL A 257 11.79 -21.96 -34.88
N LYS A 258 11.59 -21.25 -36.00
CA LYS A 258 11.58 -21.85 -37.34
C LYS A 258 12.92 -21.65 -38.06
N ARG A 259 13.44 -22.71 -38.67
CA ARG A 259 14.67 -22.70 -39.49
C ARG A 259 14.53 -23.64 -40.69
N LYS A 260 15.36 -23.44 -41.71
CA LYS A 260 15.48 -24.31 -42.87
C LYS A 260 16.47 -25.43 -42.56
N GLY A 261 16.17 -26.67 -42.94
CA GLY A 261 17.06 -27.80 -42.72
C GLY A 261 16.37 -29.15 -42.88
N ASP A 262 17.15 -30.14 -43.31
CA ASP A 262 16.75 -31.51 -43.65
C ASP A 262 17.54 -32.57 -42.84
N LYS A 263 18.39 -32.14 -41.90
CA LYS A 263 19.17 -33.02 -41.02
C LYS A 263 18.69 -32.97 -39.58
N GLU A 264 18.64 -34.14 -38.94
CA GLU A 264 18.35 -34.28 -37.51
C GLU A 264 19.59 -33.97 -36.66
N PHE A 265 19.39 -33.31 -35.52
CA PHE A 265 20.45 -32.95 -34.57
C PHE A 265 19.86 -32.67 -33.18
N THR A 266 20.71 -32.56 -32.15
CA THR A 266 20.27 -32.24 -30.78
C THR A 266 20.40 -30.73 -30.53
N VAL A 267 19.32 -30.13 -30.04
CA VAL A 267 19.27 -28.74 -29.59
C VAL A 267 19.44 -28.70 -28.08
N ASN A 268 20.28 -27.76 -27.60
CA ASN A 268 20.46 -27.48 -26.19
C ASN A 268 19.68 -26.23 -25.80
N ILE A 269 18.78 -26.35 -24.85
CA ILE A 269 17.94 -25.25 -24.35
C ILE A 269 18.37 -24.94 -22.92
N ARG A 270 18.75 -23.69 -22.68
CA ARG A 270 19.12 -23.17 -21.35
C ARG A 270 18.08 -22.14 -20.92
N LEU A 271 17.44 -22.35 -19.77
CA LEU A 271 16.43 -21.47 -19.21
C LEU A 271 16.92 -20.88 -17.88
N GLU A 272 17.08 -19.56 -17.82
CA GLU A 272 17.45 -18.84 -16.59
C GLU A 272 16.19 -18.29 -15.92
N MET A 273 15.92 -18.75 -14.70
CA MET A 273 14.73 -18.37 -13.94
C MET A 273 14.74 -16.87 -13.56
N ASN A 274 13.57 -16.24 -13.61
CA ASN A 274 13.33 -14.89 -13.12
C ASN A 274 12.63 -14.96 -11.76
N TYR A 275 13.43 -15.00 -10.69
CA TYR A 275 12.89 -14.98 -9.33
C TYR A 275 12.57 -13.54 -8.89
N ALA A 276 11.34 -13.31 -8.45
CA ALA A 276 10.91 -12.04 -7.86
C ALA A 276 10.25 -12.33 -6.50
N PRO A 277 10.92 -12.03 -5.35
CA PRO A 277 12.23 -11.40 -5.21
C PRO A 277 13.41 -12.28 -5.66
N GLU A 278 14.54 -11.65 -5.97
CA GLU A 278 15.75 -12.33 -6.46
C GLU A 278 16.25 -13.37 -5.45
N LYS A 279 16.48 -14.60 -5.94
CA LYS A 279 17.02 -15.72 -5.17
C LYS A 279 18.47 -15.97 -5.56
N PHE A 280 19.25 -16.44 -4.60
CA PHE A 280 20.67 -16.73 -4.74
C PHE A 280 20.95 -18.15 -4.31
N LYS A 281 21.85 -18.81 -5.04
CA LYS A 281 22.45 -20.07 -4.60
C LYS A 281 23.58 -19.77 -3.61
N LEU A 282 23.53 -20.44 -2.46
CA LEU A 282 24.50 -20.31 -1.39
C LEU A 282 25.76 -21.13 -1.69
N SER A 283 26.93 -20.64 -1.26
CA SER A 283 28.17 -21.42 -1.25
C SER A 283 28.08 -22.61 -0.29
N SER A 284 28.84 -23.69 -0.53
CA SER A 284 28.85 -24.91 0.32
C SER A 284 29.01 -24.59 1.81
N ALA A 285 29.91 -23.66 2.17
CA ALA A 285 30.13 -23.27 3.56
C ALA A 285 28.89 -22.68 4.24
N LEU A 286 28.10 -21.89 3.50
CA LEU A 286 26.88 -21.27 4.02
C LEU A 286 25.69 -22.24 4.02
N VAL A 287 25.66 -23.17 3.06
CA VAL A 287 24.69 -24.29 3.03
C VAL A 287 24.87 -25.18 4.25
N GLU A 288 26.11 -25.52 4.63
CA GLU A 288 26.40 -26.33 5.83
C GLU A 288 25.89 -25.69 7.13
N VAL A 289 25.94 -24.36 7.23
CA VAL A 289 25.49 -23.60 8.42
C VAL A 289 23.97 -23.53 8.48
N LEU A 290 23.32 -23.18 7.36
CA LEU A 290 21.91 -22.81 7.32
C LEU A 290 20.99 -23.95 6.87
N GLY A 291 21.51 -24.97 6.18
CA GLY A 291 20.72 -26.02 5.55
C GLY A 291 19.89 -25.54 4.36
N ILE A 292 20.24 -24.40 3.76
CA ILE A 292 19.48 -23.74 2.68
C ILE A 292 20.35 -23.70 1.43
N GLU A 293 19.84 -24.19 0.29
CA GLU A 293 20.58 -24.15 -0.98
C GLU A 293 20.31 -22.89 -1.79
N VAL A 294 19.05 -22.48 -1.90
CA VAL A 294 18.61 -21.32 -2.69
C VAL A 294 17.54 -20.55 -1.93
N ASP A 295 17.80 -19.27 -1.65
CA ASP A 295 16.81 -18.38 -1.02
C ASP A 295 17.13 -16.90 -1.35
N THR A 296 16.27 -16.00 -0.89
CA THR A 296 16.38 -14.56 -1.02
C THR A 296 17.37 -14.00 0.00
N ARG A 297 18.06 -12.92 -0.37
CA ARG A 297 19.05 -12.28 0.51
C ARG A 297 18.50 -11.90 1.90
N PRO A 298 17.28 -11.32 2.05
CA PRO A 298 16.72 -11.04 3.36
C PRO A 298 16.47 -12.30 4.21
N ARG A 299 15.99 -13.39 3.60
CA ARG A 299 15.75 -14.65 4.31
C ARG A 299 17.05 -15.33 4.74
N ILE A 300 18.10 -15.25 3.92
CA ILE A 300 19.44 -15.72 4.28
C ILE A 300 19.98 -14.95 5.50
N ILE A 301 19.85 -13.61 5.51
CA ILE A 301 20.27 -12.78 6.65
C ILE A 301 19.47 -13.14 7.91
N ALA A 302 18.15 -13.32 7.78
CA ALA A 302 17.28 -13.73 8.88
C ALA A 302 17.65 -15.13 9.40
N ALA A 303 17.99 -16.08 8.52
CA ALA A 303 18.45 -17.41 8.89
C ALA A 303 19.77 -17.37 9.68
N ILE A 304 20.73 -16.53 9.25
CA ILE A 304 21.98 -16.30 10.02
C ILE A 304 21.67 -15.71 11.39
N TRP A 305 20.76 -14.73 11.47
CA TRP A 305 20.32 -14.16 12.74
C TRP A 305 19.71 -15.23 13.66
N HIS A 306 18.83 -16.08 13.14
CA HIS A 306 18.23 -17.18 13.90
C HIS A 306 19.27 -18.20 14.35
N TYR A 307 20.24 -18.54 13.49
CA TYR A 307 21.35 -19.42 13.84
C TYR A 307 22.17 -18.87 15.01
N VAL A 308 22.57 -17.59 14.93
CA VAL A 308 23.33 -16.89 15.97
C VAL A 308 22.56 -16.88 17.30
N LYS A 309 21.25 -16.61 17.24
CA LYS A 309 20.39 -16.60 18.44
C LYS A 309 20.22 -17.99 19.04
N ALA A 310 19.99 -19.01 18.22
CA ALA A 310 19.81 -20.39 18.66
C ALA A 310 21.07 -20.94 19.37
N ARG A 311 22.26 -20.57 18.88
CA ARG A 311 23.55 -20.97 19.46
C ARG A 311 24.09 -20.00 20.52
N LYS A 312 23.33 -18.96 20.87
CA LYS A 312 23.72 -17.93 21.87
C LYS A 312 25.09 -17.29 21.56
N LEU A 313 25.36 -17.05 20.28
CA LEU A 313 26.65 -16.52 19.81
C LEU A 313 26.74 -14.98 19.89
N GLN A 314 25.65 -14.31 20.27
CA GLN A 314 25.64 -12.85 20.43
C GLN A 314 26.54 -12.44 21.61
N ASN A 315 27.34 -11.39 21.43
CA ASN A 315 28.26 -10.94 22.46
C ASN A 315 27.49 -10.22 23.60
N PRO A 316 27.65 -10.63 24.87
CA PRO A 316 26.93 -10.03 25.99
C PRO A 316 27.35 -8.58 26.29
N ASN A 317 28.59 -8.20 25.95
CA ASN A 317 29.12 -6.86 26.18
C ASN A 317 28.79 -5.90 25.03
N ASP A 318 28.50 -6.42 23.84
CA ASP A 318 28.21 -5.64 22.64
C ASP A 318 27.16 -6.35 21.77
N PRO A 319 25.86 -6.01 21.94
CA PRO A 319 24.77 -6.69 21.24
C PRO A 319 24.78 -6.43 19.72
N SER A 320 25.61 -5.51 19.22
CA SER A 320 25.76 -5.24 17.79
C SER A 320 26.65 -6.28 17.08
N CYS A 321 27.35 -7.12 17.84
CA CYS A 321 28.27 -8.14 17.33
C CYS A 321 27.90 -9.55 17.80
N PHE A 322 28.38 -10.55 17.07
CA PHE A 322 28.37 -11.95 17.48
C PHE A 322 29.74 -12.59 17.25
N ASN A 323 30.03 -13.62 18.06
CA ASN A 323 31.24 -14.42 17.94
C ASN A 323 30.95 -15.61 17.02
N CYS A 324 31.75 -15.79 15.98
CA CYS A 324 31.59 -16.88 15.03
C CYS A 324 32.04 -18.20 15.66
N ASP A 325 31.21 -19.22 15.56
CA ASP A 325 31.62 -20.59 15.84
C ASP A 325 32.44 -21.16 14.66
N ALA A 326 32.91 -22.41 14.79
CA ALA A 326 33.74 -23.04 13.76
C ALA A 326 33.10 -23.06 12.36
N GLN A 327 31.77 -23.11 12.26
CA GLN A 327 31.07 -23.12 10.98
C GLN A 327 30.96 -21.69 10.40
N LEU A 328 30.58 -20.71 11.23
CA LEU A 328 30.53 -19.30 10.80
C LEU A 328 31.91 -18.73 10.50
N MET A 329 32.96 -19.21 11.17
CA MET A 329 34.33 -18.82 10.89
C MET A 329 34.78 -19.25 9.48
N LYS A 330 34.32 -20.40 8.98
CA LYS A 330 34.55 -20.82 7.59
C LYS A 330 33.86 -19.92 6.56
N VAL A 331 32.73 -19.32 6.93
CA VAL A 331 31.99 -18.38 6.07
C VAL A 331 32.63 -16.99 6.14
N PHE A 332 32.75 -16.41 7.32
CA PHE A 332 33.12 -15.00 7.46
C PHE A 332 34.62 -14.74 7.56
N GLY A 333 35.43 -15.77 7.87
CA GLY A 333 36.87 -15.68 8.05
C GLY A 333 37.32 -14.89 9.29
N GLU A 334 36.38 -14.52 10.18
CA GLU A 334 36.63 -13.68 11.34
C GLU A 334 36.00 -14.29 12.59
N GLU A 335 36.65 -14.11 13.74
CA GLU A 335 36.12 -14.58 15.03
C GLU A 335 34.95 -13.73 15.51
N LYS A 336 34.91 -12.43 15.20
CA LYS A 336 33.86 -11.51 15.64
C LYS A 336 33.33 -10.69 14.46
N VAL A 337 32.02 -10.71 14.26
CA VAL A 337 31.36 -10.01 13.15
C VAL A 337 30.23 -9.11 13.66
N LYS A 338 30.12 -7.91 13.09
CA LYS A 338 29.00 -6.98 13.31
C LYS A 338 27.79 -7.37 12.46
N PHE A 339 26.59 -7.29 13.01
CA PHE A 339 25.35 -7.59 12.25
C PHE A 339 25.19 -6.70 11.01
N THR A 340 25.62 -5.44 11.07
CA THR A 340 25.59 -4.51 9.93
C THR A 340 26.48 -4.95 8.77
N MET A 341 27.56 -5.68 9.04
CA MET A 341 28.51 -6.16 8.04
C MET A 341 28.09 -7.49 7.41
N VAL A 342 27.13 -8.22 8.01
CA VAL A 342 26.68 -9.54 7.53
C VAL A 342 26.24 -9.45 6.07
N SER A 343 25.40 -8.46 5.73
CA SER A 343 24.91 -8.25 4.36
C SER A 343 26.06 -8.15 3.35
N GLN A 344 27.08 -7.35 3.66
CA GLN A 344 28.25 -7.21 2.79
C GLN A 344 29.03 -8.52 2.69
N LYS A 345 29.38 -9.14 3.82
CA LYS A 345 30.19 -10.36 3.87
C LYS A 345 29.54 -11.56 3.20
N ILE A 346 28.22 -11.74 3.30
CA ILE A 346 27.56 -12.86 2.63
C ILE A 346 27.59 -12.74 1.11
N SER A 347 27.79 -11.54 0.54
CA SER A 347 27.73 -11.32 -0.91
C SER A 347 28.67 -12.22 -1.70
N GLN A 348 29.86 -12.52 -1.17
CA GLN A 348 30.83 -13.44 -1.81
C GLN A 348 30.40 -14.92 -1.76
N HIS A 349 29.42 -15.24 -0.91
CA HIS A 349 28.82 -16.57 -0.76
C HIS A 349 27.49 -16.71 -1.49
N LEU A 350 27.06 -15.67 -2.21
CA LEU A 350 25.82 -15.65 -2.99
C LEU A 350 26.16 -15.65 -4.48
N SER A 351 25.55 -16.57 -5.22
CA SER A 351 25.70 -16.70 -6.67
C SER A 351 24.34 -16.80 -7.34
N SER A 352 24.25 -16.51 -8.64
CA SER A 352 23.03 -16.73 -9.39
C SER A 352 22.65 -18.22 -9.37
N PRO A 353 21.36 -18.58 -9.19
CA PRO A 353 20.91 -19.96 -9.29
C PRO A 353 21.26 -20.57 -10.65
N PRO A 354 21.59 -21.89 -10.69
CA PRO A 354 21.95 -22.55 -11.92
C PRO A 354 20.76 -22.54 -12.91
N PRO A 355 21.01 -22.35 -14.21
CA PRO A 355 19.96 -22.44 -15.21
C PRO A 355 19.49 -23.88 -15.40
N ILE A 356 18.28 -24.01 -15.93
CA ILE A 356 17.70 -25.31 -16.32
C ILE A 356 18.22 -25.67 -17.70
N HIS A 357 18.72 -26.89 -17.85
CA HIS A 357 19.26 -27.42 -19.10
C HIS A 357 18.34 -28.52 -19.63
N LEU A 358 17.82 -28.32 -20.84
CA LEU A 358 16.97 -29.28 -21.54
C LEU A 358 17.62 -29.65 -22.88
N GLU A 359 17.62 -30.94 -23.20
CA GLU A 359 18.08 -31.44 -24.49
C GLU A 359 16.88 -31.94 -25.30
N HIS A 360 16.82 -31.56 -26.58
CA HIS A 360 15.77 -32.02 -27.49
C HIS A 360 16.35 -32.42 -28.84
N LYS A 361 16.11 -33.67 -29.25
CA LYS A 361 16.50 -34.16 -30.57
C LYS A 361 15.47 -33.74 -31.61
N ILE A 362 15.88 -32.92 -32.57
CA ILE A 362 15.06 -32.52 -33.72
C ILE A 362 14.85 -33.73 -34.62
N LYS A 363 13.61 -34.21 -34.69
CA LYS A 363 13.19 -35.30 -35.58
C LYS A 363 12.50 -34.74 -36.82
N LEU A 364 12.88 -35.21 -38.01
CA LEU A 364 12.34 -34.73 -39.28
C LEU A 364 11.50 -35.79 -40.01
N SER A 365 11.24 -36.91 -39.33
CA SER A 365 10.47 -38.04 -39.83
C SER A 365 9.52 -38.58 -38.74
N GLY A 366 8.47 -39.30 -39.15
CA GLY A 366 7.48 -39.89 -38.25
C GLY A 366 6.33 -38.94 -37.89
N ASN A 367 5.87 -39.00 -36.64
CA ASN A 367 4.75 -38.19 -36.15
C ASN A 367 5.08 -36.69 -36.16
N ASN A 368 4.07 -35.86 -36.45
CA ASN A 368 4.16 -34.41 -36.44
C ASN A 368 2.98 -33.85 -35.61
N PRO A 369 3.19 -33.24 -34.42
CA PRO A 369 4.48 -32.89 -33.82
C PRO A 369 5.35 -34.09 -33.39
N ALA A 370 6.65 -33.95 -33.56
CA ALA A 370 7.68 -34.94 -33.25
C ALA A 370 8.37 -34.64 -31.91
N GLY A 371 8.48 -35.68 -31.08
CA GLY A 371 9.00 -35.59 -29.71
C GLY A 371 8.03 -34.89 -28.77
N SER A 372 7.70 -35.49 -27.64
CA SER A 372 6.91 -34.85 -26.59
C SER A 372 7.67 -35.00 -25.28
N ALA A 373 8.66 -34.13 -25.06
CA ALA A 373 9.36 -34.08 -23.79
C ALA A 373 8.65 -33.09 -22.87
N CYS A 374 8.32 -33.54 -21.66
CA CYS A 374 7.68 -32.73 -20.63
C CYS A 374 8.62 -32.61 -19.43
N TYR A 375 8.84 -31.39 -18.95
CA TYR A 375 9.70 -31.11 -17.81
C TYR A 375 8.94 -30.30 -16.77
N ASP A 376 8.95 -30.76 -15.52
CA ASP A 376 8.24 -30.09 -14.43
C ASP A 376 9.20 -29.26 -13.59
N VAL A 377 8.84 -28.00 -13.38
CA VAL A 377 9.65 -27.01 -12.66
C VAL A 377 8.77 -26.30 -11.64
N LEU A 378 9.22 -26.19 -10.39
CA LEU A 378 8.49 -25.44 -9.37
C LEU A 378 8.70 -23.93 -9.58
N VAL A 379 7.59 -23.19 -9.65
CA VAL A 379 7.56 -21.73 -9.80
C VAL A 379 6.71 -21.08 -8.72
N ASP A 380 7.11 -19.88 -8.31
CA ASP A 380 6.34 -19.06 -7.38
C ASP A 380 5.32 -18.23 -8.18
N VAL A 381 4.03 -18.46 -7.91
CA VAL A 381 2.92 -17.80 -8.61
C VAL A 381 2.22 -16.84 -7.66
N PRO A 382 2.13 -15.53 -7.97
CA PRO A 382 1.44 -14.59 -7.12
C PRO A 382 -0.05 -14.90 -6.98
N LEU A 383 -0.61 -14.73 -5.78
CA LEU A 383 -2.03 -15.01 -5.54
C LEU A 383 -2.95 -14.06 -6.35
N PRO A 384 -4.04 -14.57 -6.97
CA PRO A 384 -4.96 -13.76 -7.78
C PRO A 384 -5.65 -12.58 -7.07
N ILE A 385 -5.73 -12.61 -5.74
CA ILE A 385 -6.42 -11.61 -4.90
C ILE A 385 -5.87 -10.18 -5.07
N GLN A 386 -4.68 -10.02 -5.65
CA GLN A 386 -4.07 -8.71 -5.89
C GLN A 386 -4.95 -7.77 -6.71
N ARG A 387 -5.72 -8.28 -7.69
CA ARG A 387 -6.64 -7.43 -8.46
C ARG A 387 -7.74 -6.87 -7.57
N ASP A 388 -8.32 -7.70 -6.71
CA ASP A 388 -9.39 -7.31 -5.79
C ASP A 388 -8.86 -6.32 -4.75
N LEU A 389 -7.67 -6.59 -4.19
CA LEU A 389 -6.98 -5.67 -3.27
C LEU A 389 -6.71 -4.31 -3.90
N SER A 390 -6.27 -4.29 -5.16
CA SER A 390 -6.03 -3.04 -5.90
C SER A 390 -7.32 -2.28 -6.15
N ALA A 391 -8.40 -2.99 -6.49
CA ALA A 391 -9.73 -2.39 -6.68
C ALA A 391 -10.30 -1.82 -5.37
N LEU A 392 -10.09 -2.49 -4.23
CA LEU A 392 -10.49 -2.00 -2.91
C LEU A 392 -9.80 -0.68 -2.56
N LEU A 393 -8.49 -0.56 -2.81
CA LEU A 393 -7.75 0.69 -2.57
C LEU A 393 -8.27 1.83 -3.45
N ALA A 394 -8.55 1.57 -4.72
CA ALA A 394 -9.08 2.58 -5.64
C ALA A 394 -10.49 3.07 -5.24
N ASN A 395 -11.31 2.20 -4.66
CA ASN A 395 -12.64 2.57 -4.17
C ASN A 395 -12.62 3.33 -2.85
N ALA A 396 -11.64 3.07 -1.98
CA ALA A 396 -11.50 3.75 -0.69
C ALA A 396 -11.19 5.26 -0.80
N GLU A 397 -10.82 5.75 -1.99
CA GLU A 397 -10.49 7.17 -2.22
C GLU A 397 -11.70 8.04 -2.61
N LYS A 398 -12.90 7.45 -2.73
CA LYS A 398 -14.13 8.20 -3.03
C LYS A 398 -14.80 8.69 -1.73
N SER A 399 -14.27 9.77 -1.15
CA SER A 399 -14.75 10.36 0.13
C SER A 399 -15.74 11.53 -0.01
N LYS A 400 -16.19 11.86 -1.23
CA LYS A 400 -16.96 13.10 -1.47
C LYS A 400 -18.29 13.20 -0.70
N GLU A 401 -18.95 12.08 -0.44
CA GLU A 401 -20.18 12.04 0.35
C GLU A 401 -19.88 12.23 1.85
N ILE A 402 -18.81 11.60 2.34
CA ILE A 402 -18.34 11.75 3.74
C ILE A 402 -17.99 13.21 4.02
N GLU A 403 -17.29 13.89 3.11
CA GLU A 403 -16.96 15.31 3.22
C GLU A 403 -18.20 16.21 3.30
N GLN A 404 -19.27 15.88 2.56
CA GLN A 404 -20.53 16.62 2.61
C GLN A 404 -21.26 16.42 3.95
N CYS A 405 -21.28 15.18 4.45
CA CYS A 405 -21.82 14.87 5.78
C CYS A 405 -21.05 15.60 6.89
N ASP A 406 -19.72 15.64 6.79
CA ASP A 406 -18.85 16.33 7.74
C ASP A 406 -19.11 17.83 7.79
N GLU A 407 -19.26 18.49 6.64
CA GLU A 407 -19.60 19.92 6.61
C GLU A 407 -20.99 20.16 7.20
N ALA A 408 -21.97 19.29 6.91
CA ALA A 408 -23.32 19.38 7.48
C ALA A 408 -23.30 19.24 9.02
N ILE A 409 -22.52 18.29 9.55
CA ILE A 409 -22.29 18.10 10.98
C ILE A 409 -21.69 19.38 11.59
N CYS A 410 -20.65 19.95 10.96
CA CYS A 410 -20.02 21.18 11.43
C CYS A 410 -20.99 22.37 11.43
N VAL A 411 -21.83 22.52 10.40
CA VAL A 411 -22.89 23.54 10.35
C VAL A 411 -23.89 23.35 11.49
N ALA A 412 -24.32 22.11 11.77
CA ALA A 412 -25.26 21.82 12.84
C ALA A 412 -24.66 22.14 14.23
N ILE A 413 -23.41 21.76 14.49
CA ILE A 413 -22.69 22.05 15.73
C ILE A 413 -22.57 23.56 15.95
N ARG A 414 -22.25 24.34 14.91
CA ARG A 414 -22.21 25.82 14.99
C ARG A 414 -23.56 26.39 15.45
N LYS A 415 -24.67 25.91 14.88
CA LYS A 415 -26.02 26.32 15.28
C LYS A 415 -26.33 25.93 16.73
N ILE A 416 -25.97 24.73 17.16
CA ILE A 416 -26.16 24.27 18.55
C ILE A 416 -25.44 25.22 19.52
N HIS A 417 -24.20 25.60 19.23
CA HIS A 417 -23.46 26.55 20.05
C HIS A 417 -24.10 27.94 20.10
N GLU A 418 -24.61 28.42 18.98
CA GLU A 418 -25.32 29.68 18.87
C GLU A 418 -26.62 29.68 19.71
N HIS A 419 -27.45 28.64 19.57
CA HIS A 419 -28.66 28.47 20.37
C HIS A 419 -28.36 28.33 21.86
N ARG A 420 -27.33 27.57 22.24
CA ARG A 420 -26.89 27.48 23.64
C ARG A 420 -26.49 28.84 24.19
N ARG A 421 -25.75 29.65 23.43
CA ARG A 421 -25.34 31.00 23.86
C ARG A 421 -26.55 31.91 24.05
N ARG A 422 -27.51 31.89 23.12
CA ARG A 422 -28.78 32.63 23.26
C ARG A 422 -29.56 32.18 24.50
N ARG A 423 -29.72 30.88 24.70
CA ARG A 423 -30.40 30.33 25.88
C ARG A 423 -29.73 30.78 27.18
N ALA A 424 -28.40 30.69 27.26
CA ALA A 424 -27.65 31.13 28.43
C ALA A 424 -27.81 32.64 28.70
N PHE A 425 -27.83 33.46 27.65
CA PHE A 425 -28.09 34.90 27.75
C PHE A 425 -29.47 35.19 28.36
N PHE A 426 -30.54 34.61 27.79
CA PHE A 426 -31.90 34.82 28.29
C PHE A 426 -32.12 34.24 29.69
N LEU A 427 -31.49 33.10 30.01
CA LEU A 427 -31.54 32.54 31.36
C LEU A 427 -30.86 33.42 32.39
N GLY A 428 -29.65 33.94 32.09
CA GLY A 428 -28.96 34.87 32.98
C GLY A 428 -29.78 36.12 33.25
N PHE A 429 -30.42 36.68 32.23
CA PHE A 429 -31.35 37.79 32.39
C PHE A 429 -32.56 37.41 33.27
N SER A 430 -33.16 36.25 33.07
CA SER A 430 -34.35 35.82 33.82
C SER A 430 -34.08 35.53 35.31
N GLN A 431 -32.85 35.10 35.65
CA GLN A 431 -32.47 34.73 37.01
C GLN A 431 -32.08 35.95 37.85
N SER A 432 -31.37 36.90 37.25
CA SER A 432 -30.83 38.08 37.97
C SER A 432 -30.77 39.30 37.03
N PRO A 433 -31.91 39.94 36.70
CA PRO A 433 -31.98 40.94 35.62
C PRO A 433 -31.13 42.18 35.87
N VAL A 434 -31.09 42.67 37.12
CA VAL A 434 -30.34 43.89 37.48
C VAL A 434 -28.83 43.65 37.36
N GLU A 435 -28.33 42.60 37.98
CA GLU A 435 -26.91 42.21 37.91
C GLU A 435 -26.49 41.90 36.48
N PHE A 436 -27.34 41.21 35.73
CA PHE A 436 -27.09 40.87 34.33
C PHE A 436 -26.98 42.11 33.44
N ILE A 437 -27.91 43.08 33.56
CA ILE A 437 -27.85 44.33 32.78
C ILE A 437 -26.56 45.10 33.11
N ASN A 438 -26.22 45.22 34.40
CA ASN A 438 -25.00 45.91 34.80
C ASN A 438 -23.75 45.23 34.21
N ALA A 439 -23.64 43.90 34.34
CA ALA A 439 -22.56 43.13 33.76
C ALA A 439 -22.51 43.23 32.22
N LEU A 440 -23.67 43.27 31.56
CA LEU A 440 -23.77 43.43 30.11
C LEU A 440 -23.27 44.80 29.66
N ILE A 441 -23.68 45.89 30.33
CA ILE A 441 -23.20 47.25 30.06
C ILE A 441 -21.69 47.33 30.25
N GLU A 442 -21.16 46.75 31.32
CA GLU A 442 -19.73 46.69 31.58
C GLU A 442 -18.97 45.88 30.52
N SER A 443 -19.53 44.77 30.04
CA SER A 443 -18.94 43.97 28.95
C SER A 443 -18.93 44.76 27.64
N GLN A 444 -20.08 45.30 27.22
CA GLN A 444 -20.20 46.05 25.96
C GLN A 444 -19.33 47.32 25.97
N SER A 445 -19.23 48.02 27.11
CA SER A 445 -18.34 49.17 27.25
C SER A 445 -16.88 48.78 27.07
N ARG A 446 -16.46 47.63 27.61
CA ARG A 446 -15.09 47.11 27.41
C ARG A 446 -14.85 46.67 25.97
N ASP A 447 -15.79 45.95 25.37
CA ASP A 447 -15.67 45.45 24.01
C ASP A 447 -15.60 46.61 22.99
N LEU A 448 -16.39 47.66 23.21
CA LEU A 448 -16.35 48.87 22.39
C LEU A 448 -15.00 49.59 22.48
N LYS A 449 -14.45 49.75 23.69
CA LYS A 449 -13.12 50.36 23.90
C LYS A 449 -12.02 49.57 23.19
N LEU A 450 -12.08 48.24 23.27
CA LEU A 450 -11.15 47.35 22.58
C LEU A 450 -11.27 47.46 21.06
N ALA A 451 -12.49 47.51 20.52
CA ALA A 451 -12.73 47.64 19.09
C ALA A 451 -12.26 49.00 18.52
N SER A 452 -12.43 50.08 19.29
CA SER A 452 -11.98 51.44 18.92
C SER A 452 -10.47 51.64 19.08
N GLY A 453 -9.73 50.67 19.63
CA GLY A 453 -8.31 50.81 19.91
C GLY A 453 -7.99 51.85 21.00
N GLU A 454 -8.99 52.28 21.76
CA GLU A 454 -8.80 53.18 22.89
C GLU A 454 -8.12 52.42 24.02
N ALA A 455 -6.98 52.94 24.48
CA ALA A 455 -6.38 52.46 25.72
C ALA A 455 -7.39 52.56 26.86
N SER A 456 -7.30 51.65 27.84
CA SER A 456 -8.24 51.46 28.96
C SER A 456 -8.30 52.65 29.94
N ARG A 457 -8.56 53.85 29.42
CA ARG A 457 -8.70 55.09 30.18
C ARG A 457 -10.17 55.29 30.45
N SER A 458 -10.56 55.02 31.69
CA SER A 458 -11.93 55.27 32.13
C SER A 458 -12.00 56.74 32.57
N SER A 459 -12.39 57.65 31.67
CA SER A 459 -12.51 59.09 31.95
C SER A 459 -13.30 59.38 33.23
N GLU A 460 -14.36 58.62 33.49
CA GLU A 460 -15.16 58.73 34.72
C GLU A 460 -14.40 58.36 36.00
N ARG A 461 -13.45 57.43 35.90
CA ARG A 461 -12.59 57.01 37.02
C ARG A 461 -11.50 58.05 37.27
N GLU A 462 -10.93 58.61 36.21
CA GLU A 462 -9.96 59.71 36.25
C GLU A 462 -10.54 61.03 36.83
N ARG A 463 -11.87 61.17 36.89
CA ARG A 463 -12.55 62.33 37.51
C ARG A 463 -12.71 62.22 39.02
N ARG A 464 -12.51 61.04 39.62
CA ARG A 464 -12.67 60.82 41.07
C ARG A 464 -11.32 60.94 41.77
N SER A 465 -11.31 61.58 42.94
CA SER A 465 -10.09 61.76 43.75
C SER A 465 -9.40 60.44 44.09
N ASP A 466 -10.17 59.36 44.30
CA ASP A 466 -9.65 58.03 44.64
C ASP A 466 -8.70 57.43 43.59
N PHE A 467 -8.85 57.87 42.33
CA PHE A 467 -7.95 57.46 41.26
C PHE A 467 -6.53 58.02 41.44
N PHE A 468 -6.40 59.18 42.09
CA PHE A 468 -5.11 59.82 42.39
C PHE A 468 -4.55 59.44 43.78
N ASN A 469 -5.28 58.62 44.55
CA ASN A 469 -4.78 58.04 45.81
C ASN A 469 -4.12 56.67 45.60
N GLN A 470 -3.52 56.45 44.42
CA GLN A 470 -2.94 55.16 44.05
C GLN A 470 -1.40 55.19 44.15
N PRO A 471 -0.73 54.06 44.46
CA PRO A 471 0.72 54.03 44.68
C PRO A 471 1.57 54.49 43.48
N TRP A 472 1.02 54.40 42.26
CA TRP A 472 1.70 54.83 41.04
C TRP A 472 1.77 56.36 40.90
N VAL A 473 1.02 57.12 41.70
CA VAL A 473 0.87 58.57 41.52
C VAL A 473 2.13 59.32 41.94
N GLU A 474 2.78 58.92 43.04
CA GLU A 474 4.03 59.55 43.49
C GLU A 474 5.15 59.40 42.44
N ASP A 475 5.34 58.17 41.92
CA ASP A 475 6.30 57.89 40.86
C ASP A 475 5.93 58.62 39.55
N ALA A 476 4.64 58.70 39.22
CA ALA A 476 4.17 59.45 38.06
C ALA A 476 4.44 60.96 38.18
N VAL A 477 4.24 61.56 39.35
CA VAL A 477 4.54 62.98 39.63
C VAL A 477 6.04 63.24 39.52
N ILE A 478 6.88 62.38 40.10
CA ILE A 478 8.34 62.49 40.01
C ILE A 478 8.81 62.40 38.56
N ARG A 479 8.28 61.45 37.79
CA ARG A 479 8.58 61.31 36.35
C ARG A 479 8.10 62.50 35.53
N TYR A 480 6.95 63.08 35.87
CA TYR A 480 6.42 64.27 35.23
C TYR A 480 7.31 65.50 35.49
N LEU A 481 7.71 65.73 36.74
CA LEU A 481 8.58 66.84 37.13
C LEU A 481 9.99 66.72 36.54
N ASN A 482 10.51 65.50 36.43
CA ASN A 482 11.83 65.24 35.84
C ASN A 482 11.83 65.22 34.30
N ARG A 483 10.67 65.37 33.65
CA ARG A 483 10.57 65.47 32.19
C ARG A 483 11.07 66.85 31.75
N LYS A 484 12.34 66.95 31.34
CA LYS A 484 12.89 68.17 30.71
C LYS A 484 12.00 68.63 29.54
N PRO A 485 11.69 69.94 29.41
CA PRO A 485 11.03 70.45 28.22
C PRO A 485 11.98 70.24 27.04
N GLY A 486 11.55 69.45 26.05
CA GLY A 486 12.33 69.22 24.84
C GLY A 486 12.51 70.54 24.08
N ALA A 487 13.75 70.86 23.75
CA ALA A 487 14.10 72.03 22.94
C ALA A 487 13.36 72.00 21.59
N GLY A 488 12.50 72.99 21.37
CA GLY A 488 11.77 73.18 20.11
C GLY A 488 10.49 73.98 20.30
N GLY A 489 10.62 75.29 20.52
CA GLY A 489 9.49 76.23 20.46
C GLY A 489 9.45 77.19 21.64
N SER A 490 10.02 78.38 21.43
CA SER A 490 9.58 79.62 22.05
C SER A 490 8.05 79.66 22.14
N ASP A 491 7.51 79.83 23.33
CA ASP A 491 6.85 81.10 23.65
C ASP A 491 6.68 81.27 25.16
N ALA A 492 6.84 82.52 25.55
CA ALA A 492 6.94 83.05 26.90
C ALA A 492 5.57 83.04 27.63
N PRO A 493 5.54 83.40 28.93
CA PRO A 493 4.44 83.15 29.86
C PRO A 493 3.36 84.24 29.78
N GLY A 494 2.11 83.91 30.15
CA GLY A 494 1.07 84.92 30.26
C GLY A 494 -0.33 84.45 30.68
N SER A 495 -0.66 84.78 31.93
CA SER A 495 -1.99 85.17 32.43
C SER A 495 -3.04 84.11 32.79
N THR A 496 -3.28 84.07 34.12
CA THR A 496 -4.55 83.98 34.86
C THR A 496 -5.54 82.86 34.58
#